data_AF-A0A5E6NU60-F1
#
_entry.id   AF-A0A5E6NU60-F1
#
_cell.length_a   1.000
_cell.length_b   1.000
_cell.length_c   1.000
_cell.angle_alpha   90.00
_cell.angle_beta   90.00
_cell.angle_gamma   90.00
#
_symmetry.space_group_name_H-M   'P 1'
#
loop_
_entity.id
_entity.type
_entity.pdbx_description
1 polymer ?
#
loop_
_entity_poly.entity_id
_entity_poly.type
_entity_poly.pdbx_seq_one_letter_code
_entity_poly.pdbx_strand_id
1 'polypeptide(L)'
;MLIALGIDDKGKREVLGVQVSLSEAEVYWREFLGDLQKRGMHGTKLIISDAHSSIKAARKAIMPGVAGNAISSIFNKMLKPMSPSKARRGL
;
A
#
# COMPACT_ATOMS: atom_id res chain seq x y z
N MET A 1 7.25 -1.41 -6.56
CA MET A 1 5.94 -2.08 -6.76
C MET A 1 5.02 -1.58 -5.66
N LEU A 2 3.82 -1.10 -6.00
CA LEU A 2 2.84 -0.54 -5.07
C LEU A 2 1.62 -1.46 -5.02
N ILE A 3 1.10 -1.74 -3.83
CA ILE A 3 -0.05 -2.62 -3.64
C ILE A 3 -1.01 -1.98 -2.65
N ALA A 4 -2.29 -1.87 -3.01
CA ALA A 4 -3.34 -1.44 -2.10
C ALA A 4 -4.19 -2.63 -1.67
N LEU A 5 -4.38 -2.80 -0.37
CA LEU A 5 -5.32 -3.74 0.22
C LEU A 5 -6.48 -2.97 0.85
N GLY A 6 -7.69 -3.46 0.64
CA GLY A 6 -8.93 -2.92 1.18
C GLY A 6 -9.58 -3.89 2.14
N ILE A 7 -10.46 -3.35 2.99
CA ILE A 7 -11.39 -4.12 3.80
C ILE A 7 -12.78 -3.58 3.48
N ASP A 8 -13.69 -4.45 3.03
CA ASP A 8 -15.07 -4.07 2.76
C ASP A 8 -15.91 -3.91 4.04
N ASP A 9 -17.18 -3.53 3.89
CA ASP A 9 -18.13 -3.36 4.99
C ASP A 9 -18.43 -4.68 5.76
N LYS A 10 -18.10 -5.82 5.16
CA LYS A 10 -18.23 -7.17 5.76
C LYS A 10 -16.93 -7.65 6.39
N GLY A 11 -15.86 -6.84 6.38
CA GLY A 11 -14.57 -7.19 6.95
C GLY A 11 -13.71 -8.08 6.04
N LYS A 12 -14.09 -8.29 4.78
CA LYS A 12 -13.32 -9.10 3.83
C LYS A 12 -12.16 -8.29 3.27
N ARG A 13 -10.98 -8.90 3.26
CA ARG A 13 -9.76 -8.31 2.66
C ARG A 13 -9.70 -8.60 1.17
N GLU A 14 -9.34 -7.57 0.39
CA GLU A 14 -9.15 -7.70 -1.05
C GLU A 14 -8.02 -6.81 -1.56
N VAL A 15 -7.46 -7.17 -2.71
CA VAL A 15 -6.48 -6.34 -3.42
C VAL A 15 -7.24 -5.33 -4.26
N LEU A 16 -7.11 -4.05 -3.92
CA LEU A 16 -7.75 -2.96 -4.65
C LEU A 16 -6.95 -2.54 -5.88
N GLY A 17 -5.63 -2.75 -5.88
CA GLY A 17 -4.79 -2.42 -7.01
C GLY A 17 -3.34 -2.83 -6.81
N VAL A 18 -2.65 -3.03 -7.93
CA VAL A 18 -1.21 -3.27 -7.99
C VAL A 18 -0.65 -2.40 -9.10
N GLN A 19 0.48 -1.74 -8.85
CA GLN A 19 1.19 -0.95 -9.84
C GLN A 19 2.68 -1.26 -9.80
N VAL A 20 3.25 -1.53 -10.98
CA VAL A 20 4.70 -1.60 -11.15
C VAL A 20 5.19 -0.18 -11.39
N SER A 21 6.17 0.25 -10.59
CA SER A 21 6.73 1.60 -10.64
C SER A 21 8.25 1.51 -10.52
N LEU A 22 8.95 2.44 -11.17
CA LEU A 22 10.42 2.50 -11.17
C LEU A 22 10.99 2.89 -9.81
N SER A 23 10.20 3.57 -8.97
CA SER A 23 10.56 3.90 -7.59
C SER A 23 9.31 4.13 -6.74
N GLU A 24 9.53 4.45 -5.46
CA GLU A 24 8.48 4.89 -4.52
C GLU A 24 8.40 6.41 -4.41
N ALA A 25 8.78 7.13 -5.47
CA ALA A 25 8.63 8.57 -5.52
C ALA A 25 7.16 8.98 -5.45
N GLU A 26 6.90 10.19 -4.95
CA GLU A 26 5.54 10.72 -4.72
C GLU A 26 4.68 10.69 -5.98
N VAL A 27 5.25 10.95 -7.15
CA VAL A 27 4.53 10.95 -8.44
C VAL A 27 3.84 9.61 -8.70
N TYR A 28 4.52 8.50 -8.45
CA TYR A 28 3.96 7.16 -8.65
C TYR A 28 2.86 6.83 -7.64
N TRP A 29 2.97 7.34 -6.41
CA TRP A 29 1.90 7.21 -5.42
C TRP A 29 0.67 8.06 -5.78
N ARG A 30 0.86 9.25 -6.36
CA ARG A 30 -0.25 10.11 -6.82
C ARG A 30 -1.01 9.45 -7.96
N GLU A 31 -0.29 8.90 -8.94
CA GLU A 31 -0.87 8.13 -10.04
C GLU A 31 -1.67 6.94 -9.50
N PHE A 32 -1.07 6.14 -8.62
CA PHE A 32 -1.70 4.95 -8.06
C PHE A 32 -2.98 5.26 -7.26
N LEU A 33 -2.92 6.26 -6.37
CA LEU A 33 -4.08 6.69 -5.58
C LEU A 33 -5.17 7.33 -6.45
N GLY A 34 -4.77 8.09 -7.48
CA GLY A 34 -5.69 8.68 -8.45
C GLY A 34 -6.43 7.61 -9.24
N ASP A 35 -5.74 6.56 -9.68
CA ASP A 35 -6.35 5.45 -10.41
C ASP A 35 -7.28 4.60 -9.54
N LEU A 36 -7.02 4.49 -8.23
CA LEU A 36 -8.00 3.91 -7.31
C LEU A 36 -9.27 4.76 -7.21
N GLN A 37 -9.16 6.09 -7.11
CA GLN A 37 -10.32 6.98 -7.08
C GLN A 37 -11.14 6.92 -8.37
N LYS A 38 -10.48 6.94 -9.54
CA LYS A 38 -11.16 6.82 -10.85
C LYS A 38 -11.96 5.52 -10.96
N ARG A 39 -11.53 4.46 -10.27
CA ARG A 39 -12.23 3.16 -10.21
C ARG A 39 -13.32 3.10 -9.13
N GLY A 40 -13.66 4.22 -8.51
CA GLY A 40 -14.76 4.32 -7.55
C GLY A 40 -14.34 4.19 -6.09
N MET A 41 -13.04 4.19 -5.77
CA MET A 41 -12.58 4.19 -4.38
C MET A 41 -12.85 5.57 -3.73
N HIS A 42 -14.02 5.68 -3.11
CA HIS A 42 -14.48 6.87 -2.40
C HIS A 42 -14.89 6.52 -0.96
N GLY A 43 -15.06 7.53 -0.11
CA GLY A 43 -15.49 7.33 1.28
C GLY A 43 -14.44 6.65 2.17
N THR A 44 -13.19 6.57 1.74
CA THR A 44 -12.09 6.00 2.52
C THR A 44 -11.94 6.75 3.85
N LYS A 45 -12.09 6.03 4.97
CA LYS A 45 -11.96 6.63 6.31
C LYS A 45 -10.52 6.63 6.82
N LEU A 46 -9.71 5.69 6.34
CA LEU A 46 -8.41 5.38 6.91
C LEU A 46 -7.48 4.80 5.84
N ILE A 47 -6.23 5.29 5.79
CA ILE A 47 -5.15 4.74 4.97
C ILE A 47 -3.92 4.55 5.84
N ILE A 48 -3.29 3.38 5.73
CA ILE A 48 -2.00 3.12 6.35
C ILE A 48 -1.01 2.62 5.33
N SER A 49 0.15 3.23 5.41
CA SER A 49 1.32 2.91 4.65
C SER A 49 2.49 2.69 5.61
N ASP A 50 3.61 2.25 5.06
CA ASP A 50 4.88 2.49 5.74
C ASP A 50 5.11 3.99 5.97
N ALA A 51 6.08 4.31 6.83
CA ALA A 51 6.40 5.68 7.21
C ALA A 51 7.14 6.46 6.11
N HIS A 52 6.93 6.13 4.84
CA HIS A 52 7.59 6.81 3.72
C HIS A 52 6.93 8.18 3.47
N SER A 53 7.76 9.22 3.34
CA SER A 53 7.31 10.61 3.13
C SER A 53 6.53 10.79 1.83
N SER A 54 6.86 10.04 0.79
CA SER A 54 6.25 10.14 -0.55
C SER A 54 4.77 9.79 -0.55
N ILE A 55 4.37 8.68 0.06
CA ILE A 55 2.96 8.31 0.20
C ILE A 55 2.19 9.27 1.11
N LYS A 56 2.84 9.79 2.16
CA LYS A 56 2.21 10.80 3.02
C LYS A 56 1.85 12.07 2.24
N ALA A 57 2.75 12.53 1.38
CA ALA A 57 2.54 13.69 0.51
C ALA A 57 1.48 13.41 -0.58
N ALA A 58 1.58 12.27 -1.27
CA ALA A 58 0.61 11.85 -2.28
C ALA A 58 -0.80 11.72 -1.71
N ARG A 59 -0.96 11.07 -0.54
CA ARG A 59 -2.26 10.94 0.14
C ARG A 59 -2.84 12.29 0.51
N LYS A 60 -2.03 13.24 1.01
CA LYS A 60 -2.53 14.61 1.28
C LYS A 60 -3.03 15.30 0.01
N ALA A 61 -2.40 15.04 -1.13
CA ALA A 61 -2.78 15.67 -2.39
C ALA A 61 -4.02 15.06 -3.04
N ILE A 62 -4.17 13.73 -2.99
CA ILE A 62 -5.27 13.01 -3.64
C ILE A 62 -6.48 12.84 -2.70
N MET A 63 -6.23 12.74 -1.40
CA MET A 63 -7.23 12.41 -0.36
C MET A 63 -7.06 13.31 0.87
N PRO A 64 -7.24 14.63 0.75
CA PRO A 64 -6.99 15.59 1.84
C PRO A 64 -7.87 15.35 3.08
N GLY A 65 -9.09 14.84 2.89
CA GLY A 65 -10.03 14.55 3.99
C GLY A 65 -9.77 13.24 4.73
N VAL A 66 -8.79 12.43 4.32
CA VAL A 66 -8.53 11.12 4.91
C VAL A 66 -7.45 11.22 5.99
N ALA A 67 -7.81 10.83 7.21
CA ALA A 67 -6.90 10.82 8.35
C ALA A 67 -5.72 9.88 8.12
N GLY A 68 -4.52 10.33 8.49
CA GLY A 68 -3.26 9.65 8.18
C GLY A 68 -2.66 8.81 9.30
N ASN A 69 -3.42 8.42 10.34
CA ASN A 69 -2.88 7.75 11.53
C ASN A 69 -3.69 6.47 11.91
N ALA A 70 -2.96 5.35 12.07
CA ALA A 70 -3.26 4.06 12.75
C ALA A 70 -4.04 2.91 12.05
N ILE A 71 -3.25 1.90 11.66
CA ILE A 71 -3.37 0.49 11.13
C ILE A 71 -4.50 0.03 10.17
N SER A 72 -4.16 -0.12 8.87
CA SER A 72 -4.68 -1.08 7.85
C SER A 72 -3.74 -1.15 6.63
N SER A 73 -3.04 -2.27 6.49
CA SER A 73 -1.81 -2.47 5.73
C SER A 73 -1.85 -2.24 4.20
N ILE A 74 -1.09 -1.27 3.69
CA ILE A 74 -0.53 -1.27 2.33
C ILE A 74 0.90 -1.84 2.44
N PHE A 75 1.09 -3.11 2.09
CA PHE A 75 2.41 -3.75 2.10
C PHE A 75 3.24 -3.29 0.90
N ASN A 76 4.39 -2.68 1.17
CA ASN A 76 5.55 -2.77 0.30
C ASN A 76 6.77 -3.12 1.15
N LYS A 77 7.13 -4.40 1.15
CA LYS A 77 8.45 -4.87 1.57
C LYS A 77 8.72 -6.20 0.88
N MET A 78 9.42 -6.16 -0.24
CA MET A 78 10.13 -7.33 -0.71
C MET A 78 11.52 -6.93 -1.17
N LEU A 79 12.46 -6.78 -0.23
CA LEU A 79 13.89 -6.99 -0.46
C LEU A 79 14.61 -7.44 0.83
N LYS A 80 14.75 -8.76 0.99
CA LYS A 80 16.04 -9.46 1.07
C LYS A 80 15.80 -10.94 0.74
N PRO A 81 16.54 -11.55 -0.22
CA PRO A 81 16.58 -13.00 -0.30
C PRO A 81 17.23 -13.53 0.98
N MET A 82 16.51 -14.39 1.70
CA MET A 82 17.13 -15.21 2.72
C MET A 82 18.10 -16.15 1.99
N SER A 83 19.40 -15.98 2.24
CA SER A 83 20.44 -16.91 1.80
C SER A 83 20.05 -18.35 2.20
N PRO A 84 20.21 -19.35 1.31
CA PRO A 84 19.86 -20.72 1.65
C PRO A 84 20.98 -21.30 2.52
N SER A 85 20.83 -21.26 3.85
CA SER A 85 21.63 -22.16 4.69
C SER A 85 20.94 -22.51 6.01
N LYS A 86 20.81 -23.83 6.21
CA LYS A 86 20.58 -24.58 7.44
C LYS A 86 19.15 -24.68 7.97
N ALA A 87 18.35 -25.54 7.33
CA ALA A 87 17.27 -26.26 8.00
C ALA A 87 17.00 -27.62 7.31
N ARG A 88 18.02 -28.50 7.28
CA ARG A 88 17.84 -29.95 7.18
C ARG A 88 18.96 -30.64 7.96
N ARG A 89 18.66 -31.04 9.20
CA ARG A 89 19.16 -32.26 9.85
C ARG A 89 18.20 -32.59 10.97
N GLY A 90 17.44 -33.64 10.75
CA GLY A 90 16.38 -34.15 11.60
C GLY A 90 15.78 -35.37 10.92
N LEU A 91 16.66 -36.33 10.66
CA LEU A 91 16.52 -37.80 10.55
C LEU A 91 17.90 -38.33 10.11
#